data_AF-A0A7J3BPI4-F1
#
_entry.id   AF-A0A7J3BPI4-F1
#
_cell.length_a   1.000
_cell.length_b   1.000
_cell.length_c   1.000
_cell.angle_alpha   90.00
_cell.angle_beta   90.00
_cell.angle_gamma   90.00
#
_symmetry.space_group_name_H-M   'P 1'
#
loop_
_entity.id
_entity.type
_entity.pdbx_description
1 polymer ?
#
loop_
_entity_poly.entity_id
_entity_poly.type
_entity_poly.pdbx_seq_one_letter_code
_entity_poly.pdbx_strand_id
1 'polypeptide(L)'
;MCNICEIAKSNQSYKSLIDKMEKEDIARMENTKQIVKNISFPIKCYTSINWPVALYYPFFEARMAYAVPSNYFQNIVLDDERLGNNFSHGSMRSVFFSGKRLMLFSKSVNFKDGKEFFNSFLLLHLEENEYEMKIDGESFSISASVSKQMKNLISGAVETKAIRFNFVHSPVKGRIVTKERVLTSSEFKTIYSKYAGGAQMRSASIDLEGYAITVPHFAPHPYMLQLKEAFGYQSNREFQERVIDYFAKHKN
;
A
#
# COMPACT_ATOMS: atom_id res chain seq x y z
N MET A 1 -2.87 21.32 -11.14
CA MET A 1 -3.07 19.85 -11.19
C MET A 1 -1.70 19.18 -11.16
N CYS A 2 -1.52 18.11 -10.38
CA CYS A 2 -0.22 17.46 -10.22
C CYS A 2 0.15 16.64 -11.48
N ASN A 3 1.33 16.85 -12.08
CA ASN A 3 1.76 16.22 -13.34
C ASN A 3 1.63 14.69 -13.34
N ILE A 4 2.03 14.05 -12.23
CA ILE A 4 1.97 12.59 -12.10
C ILE A 4 0.52 12.06 -12.07
N CYS A 5 -0.44 12.86 -11.59
CA CYS A 5 -1.86 12.53 -11.63
C CYS A 5 -2.41 12.60 -13.05
N GLU A 6 -1.98 13.58 -13.85
CA GLU A 6 -2.38 13.70 -15.25
C GLU A 6 -1.85 12.55 -16.08
N ILE A 7 -0.59 12.14 -15.84
CA ILE A 7 0.00 10.95 -16.47
C ILE A 7 -0.79 9.70 -16.06
N ALA A 8 -1.07 9.50 -14.77
CA ALA A 8 -1.84 8.33 -14.31
C ALA A 8 -3.22 8.23 -14.99
N LYS A 9 -3.89 9.37 -15.24
CA LYS A 9 -5.21 9.40 -15.87
C LYS A 9 -5.20 9.22 -17.39
N SER A 10 -4.12 9.61 -18.05
CA SER A 10 -4.02 9.62 -19.53
C SER A 10 -3.20 8.46 -20.10
N ASN A 11 -2.31 7.85 -19.30
CA ASN A 11 -1.44 6.78 -19.76
C ASN A 11 -2.20 5.46 -19.90
N GLN A 12 -2.38 4.99 -21.13
CA GLN A 12 -3.17 3.80 -21.42
C GLN A 12 -2.55 2.51 -20.86
N SER A 13 -1.21 2.41 -20.82
CA SER A 13 -0.52 1.25 -20.24
C SER A 13 -0.77 1.16 -18.73
N TYR A 14 -0.72 2.29 -18.02
CA TYR A 14 -1.02 2.34 -16.60
C TYR A 14 -2.48 2.00 -16.32
N LYS A 15 -3.42 2.60 -17.06
CA LYS A 15 -4.86 2.28 -16.95
C LYS A 15 -5.12 0.79 -17.16
N SER A 16 -4.49 0.18 -18.15
CA SER A 16 -4.65 -1.27 -18.42
C SER A 16 -4.19 -2.14 -17.24
N LEU A 17 -3.14 -1.72 -16.52
CA LEU A 17 -2.70 -2.41 -15.29
C LEU A 17 -3.72 -2.23 -14.14
N ILE A 18 -4.27 -1.02 -13.98
CA ILE A 18 -5.31 -0.73 -12.99
C ILE A 18 -6.60 -1.51 -13.29
N ASP A 19 -7.03 -1.56 -14.55
CA ASP A 19 -8.22 -2.30 -14.98
C ASP A 19 -8.08 -3.80 -14.74
N LYS A 20 -6.88 -4.35 -15.00
CA LYS A 20 -6.58 -5.75 -14.70
C LYS A 20 -6.70 -6.00 -13.19
N MET A 21 -6.10 -5.15 -12.37
CA MET A 21 -6.16 -5.25 -10.92
C MET A 21 -7.60 -5.13 -10.39
N GLU A 22 -8.41 -4.21 -10.94
CA GLU A 22 -9.82 -4.06 -10.56
C GLU A 22 -10.62 -5.33 -10.89
N LYS A 23 -10.43 -5.93 -12.07
CA LYS A 23 -11.07 -7.20 -12.44
C LYS A 23 -10.70 -8.33 -11.48
N GLU A 24 -9.42 -8.45 -11.14
CA GLU A 24 -8.96 -9.43 -10.15
C GLU A 24 -9.57 -9.16 -8.77
N ASP A 25 -9.65 -7.90 -8.34
CA ASP A 25 -10.23 -7.54 -7.05
C ASP A 25 -11.74 -7.81 -6.99
N ILE A 26 -12.46 -7.61 -8.09
CA ILE A 26 -13.88 -8.00 -8.20
C ILE A 26 -14.02 -9.51 -8.03
N ALA A 27 -13.20 -10.30 -8.73
CA ALA A 27 -13.21 -11.76 -8.59
C ALA A 27 -12.86 -12.21 -7.15
N ARG A 28 -11.84 -11.60 -6.53
CA ARG A 28 -11.45 -11.86 -5.13
C ARG A 28 -12.58 -11.54 -4.17
N MET A 29 -13.32 -10.44 -4.35
CA MET A 29 -14.45 -10.09 -3.49
C MET A 29 -15.59 -11.10 -3.60
N GLU A 30 -15.92 -11.56 -4.81
CA GLU A 30 -16.94 -12.60 -5.00
C GLU A 30 -16.54 -13.92 -4.34
N ASN A 31 -15.28 -14.34 -4.47
CA ASN A 31 -14.74 -15.49 -3.74
C ASN A 31 -14.79 -15.28 -2.22
N THR A 32 -14.52 -14.06 -1.76
CA THR A 32 -14.56 -13.68 -0.33
C THR A 32 -15.97 -13.88 0.26
N LYS A 33 -17.01 -13.41 -0.44
CA LYS A 33 -18.41 -13.59 -0.03
C LYS A 33 -18.82 -15.06 0.05
N GLN A 34 -18.24 -15.91 -0.79
CA GLN A 34 -18.50 -17.35 -0.77
C GLN A 34 -17.77 -18.04 0.40
N ILE A 35 -16.48 -17.71 0.60
CA ILE A 35 -15.61 -18.43 1.51
C ILE A 35 -15.78 -18.02 2.98
N VAL A 36 -16.26 -16.80 3.24
CA VAL A 36 -16.45 -16.27 4.60
C VAL A 36 -17.35 -17.16 5.47
N LYS A 37 -18.25 -17.93 4.85
CA LYS A 37 -19.13 -18.89 5.53
C LYS A 37 -18.38 -20.12 6.07
N ASN A 38 -17.18 -20.38 5.56
CA ASN A 38 -16.42 -21.62 5.75
C ASN A 38 -15.04 -21.38 6.39
N ILE A 39 -14.86 -20.23 7.05
CA ILE A 39 -13.63 -19.86 7.76
C ILE A 39 -13.98 -19.38 9.16
N SER A 40 -13.05 -19.58 10.10
CA SER A 40 -13.24 -19.25 11.51
C SER A 40 -12.67 -17.89 11.90
N PHE A 41 -11.89 -17.24 11.04
CA PHE A 41 -11.29 -15.94 11.32
C PHE A 41 -12.09 -14.80 10.68
N PRO A 42 -12.15 -13.63 11.33
CA PRO A 42 -12.92 -12.49 10.82
C PRO A 42 -12.25 -11.89 9.57
N ILE A 43 -13.00 -11.81 8.47
CA ILE A 43 -12.60 -11.05 7.28
C ILE A 43 -13.14 -9.62 7.41
N LYS A 44 -12.27 -8.65 7.15
CA LYS A 44 -12.60 -7.21 7.24
C LYS A 44 -12.60 -6.57 5.85
N CYS A 45 -13.77 -6.45 5.24
CA CYS A 45 -13.93 -5.85 3.91
C CYS A 45 -14.87 -4.64 3.97
N TYR A 46 -14.30 -3.45 3.97
CA TYR A 46 -15.02 -2.19 4.14
C TYR A 46 -14.67 -1.16 3.07
N THR A 47 -15.65 -0.36 2.68
CA THR A 47 -15.45 0.81 1.83
C THR A 47 -16.23 2.01 2.36
N SER A 48 -15.66 3.20 2.22
CA SER A 48 -16.34 4.46 2.52
C SER A 48 -16.88 5.16 1.26
N ILE A 49 -16.62 4.57 0.08
CA ILE A 49 -17.12 5.04 -1.21
C ILE A 49 -17.83 3.91 -1.95
N ASN A 50 -18.54 4.25 -3.03
CA ASN A 50 -19.11 3.24 -3.92
C ASN A 50 -18.00 2.41 -4.56
N TRP A 51 -18.10 1.09 -4.42
CA TRP A 51 -17.20 0.10 -5.01
C TRP A 51 -18.04 -0.94 -5.77
N PRO A 52 -17.63 -1.42 -6.96
CA PRO A 52 -16.36 -1.14 -7.65
C PRO A 52 -16.25 0.29 -8.20
N VAL A 53 -15.02 0.77 -8.37
CA VAL A 53 -14.70 2.10 -8.89
C VAL A 53 -13.30 2.09 -9.52
N ALA A 54 -13.17 2.70 -10.69
CA ALA A 54 -11.88 2.86 -11.35
C ALA A 54 -11.01 3.89 -10.60
N LEU A 55 -9.80 3.48 -10.21
CA LEU A 55 -8.87 4.28 -9.41
C LEU A 55 -7.60 4.61 -10.22
N TYR A 56 -7.74 5.38 -11.30
CA TYR A 56 -6.61 5.85 -12.11
C TYR A 56 -5.82 6.98 -11.41
N TYR A 57 -5.15 6.63 -10.32
CA TYR A 57 -4.38 7.54 -9.48
C TYR A 57 -2.95 7.01 -9.28
N PRO A 58 -1.98 7.89 -9.02
CA PRO A 58 -0.62 7.48 -8.69
C PRO A 58 -0.58 6.88 -7.28
N PHE A 59 -0.46 5.56 -7.19
CA PHE A 59 -0.44 4.81 -5.94
C PHE A 59 0.94 4.83 -5.27
N PHE A 60 0.98 5.22 -3.98
CA PHE A 60 2.18 5.13 -3.16
C PHE A 60 1.98 4.22 -1.96
N GLU A 61 2.80 3.20 -1.80
CA GLU A 61 2.71 2.21 -0.73
C GLU A 61 3.46 2.67 0.52
N ALA A 62 2.79 2.71 1.67
CA ALA A 62 3.44 3.00 2.96
C ALA A 62 4.17 1.74 3.47
N ARG A 63 5.48 1.65 3.20
CA ARG A 63 6.33 0.48 3.50
C ARG A 63 7.11 0.65 4.81
N MET A 64 7.35 -0.46 5.50
CA MET A 64 8.23 -0.51 6.69
C MET A 64 9.71 -0.54 6.28
N ALA A 65 10.59 -0.15 7.21
CA ALA A 65 12.01 -0.43 7.10
C ALA A 65 12.27 -1.93 7.05
N TYR A 66 13.23 -2.38 6.22
CA TYR A 66 13.59 -3.80 6.12
C TYR A 66 12.37 -4.72 5.97
N ALA A 67 11.53 -4.39 5.00
CA ALA A 67 10.24 -5.02 4.78
C ALA A 67 10.35 -6.55 4.56
N VAL A 68 10.11 -7.32 5.62
CA VAL A 68 9.82 -8.76 5.56
C VAL A 68 8.36 -8.96 5.14
N PRO A 69 8.00 -10.09 4.49
CA PRO A 69 6.65 -10.33 4.03
C PRO A 69 5.58 -10.08 5.10
N SER A 70 5.78 -10.51 6.35
CA SER A 70 4.80 -10.37 7.42
C SER A 70 4.72 -8.97 8.06
N ASN A 71 5.62 -8.07 7.68
CA ASN A 71 5.66 -6.70 8.19
C ASN A 71 6.00 -5.70 7.09
N TYR A 72 5.43 -5.91 5.90
CA TYR A 72 5.84 -5.19 4.71
C TYR A 72 5.32 -3.74 4.70
N PHE A 73 4.07 -3.56 5.17
CA PHE A 73 3.39 -2.27 5.17
C PHE A 73 3.28 -1.67 6.58
N GLN A 74 3.28 -0.34 6.66
CA GLN A 74 3.05 0.44 7.89
C GLN A 74 1.60 0.27 8.37
N ASN A 75 1.34 0.38 9.68
CA ASN A 75 0.12 -0.14 10.29
C ASN A 75 -1.15 0.68 10.04
N ILE A 76 -2.26 -0.05 9.94
CA ILE A 76 -3.63 0.49 10.03
C ILE A 76 -4.35 -0.29 11.12
N VAL A 77 -5.11 0.42 11.94
CA VAL A 77 -6.01 -0.14 12.95
C VAL A 77 -7.45 0.16 12.54
N LEU A 78 -8.29 -0.87 12.55
CA LEU A 78 -9.73 -0.83 12.28
C LEU A 78 -10.47 -1.50 13.44
N ASP A 79 -11.25 -0.71 14.19
CA ASP A 79 -11.94 -1.12 15.43
C ASP A 79 -10.96 -1.81 16.40
N ASP A 80 -9.87 -1.12 16.73
CA ASP A 80 -8.80 -1.56 17.65
C ASP A 80 -7.99 -2.80 17.24
N GLU A 81 -8.28 -3.40 16.08
CA GLU A 81 -7.46 -4.48 15.53
C GLU A 81 -6.61 -4.00 14.35
N ARG A 82 -5.39 -4.54 14.27
CA ARG A 82 -4.47 -4.29 13.16
C ARG A 82 -4.97 -4.99 11.90
N LEU A 83 -5.13 -4.24 10.80
CA LEU A 83 -5.39 -4.85 9.50
C LEU A 83 -4.15 -5.58 8.96
N GLY A 84 -4.37 -6.73 8.33
CA GLY A 84 -3.34 -7.57 7.76
C GLY A 84 -2.36 -6.78 6.89
N ASN A 85 -1.07 -7.04 7.08
CA ASN A 85 0.05 -6.28 6.53
C ASN A 85 1.05 -7.17 5.77
N ASN A 86 0.59 -8.35 5.36
CA ASN A 86 1.41 -9.34 4.67
C ASN A 86 1.60 -8.95 3.20
N PHE A 87 2.82 -9.11 2.69
CA PHE A 87 3.13 -9.04 1.27
C PHE A 87 2.75 -10.35 0.59
N SER A 88 1.87 -10.26 -0.40
CA SER A 88 1.48 -11.34 -1.31
C SER A 88 1.01 -10.74 -2.62
N HIS A 89 0.90 -11.56 -3.67
CA HIS A 89 0.34 -11.10 -4.94
C HIS A 89 -1.07 -10.51 -4.73
N GLY A 90 -1.33 -9.34 -5.30
CA GLY A 90 -2.59 -8.61 -5.14
C GLY A 90 -2.75 -7.84 -3.82
N SER A 91 -1.85 -8.00 -2.84
CA SER A 91 -1.87 -7.20 -1.60
C SER A 91 -1.20 -5.84 -1.81
N MET A 92 -1.74 -4.79 -1.18
CA MET A 92 -1.15 -3.46 -1.17
C MET A 92 -1.64 -2.64 0.03
N ARG A 93 -0.91 -1.57 0.35
CA ARG A 93 -1.37 -0.50 1.26
C ARG A 93 -0.98 0.85 0.68
N SER A 94 -1.82 1.31 -0.25
CA SER A 94 -1.56 2.51 -1.01
C SER A 94 -2.29 3.73 -0.46
N VAL A 95 -1.60 4.86 -0.50
CA VAL A 95 -2.11 6.20 -0.24
C VAL A 95 -1.96 7.03 -1.50
N PHE A 96 -2.99 7.79 -1.85
CA PHE A 96 -3.02 8.69 -2.99
C PHE A 96 -4.08 9.78 -2.78
N PHE A 97 -4.09 10.79 -3.62
CA PHE A 97 -5.04 11.90 -3.55
C PHE A 97 -6.01 11.92 -4.73
N SER A 98 -7.29 12.13 -4.43
CA SER A 98 -8.33 12.48 -5.40
C SER A 98 -8.76 13.93 -5.16
N GLY A 99 -8.14 14.86 -5.89
CA GLY A 99 -8.24 16.28 -5.55
C GLY A 99 -7.57 16.55 -4.20
N LYS A 100 -8.33 17.11 -3.26
CA LYS A 100 -7.90 17.35 -1.86
C LYS A 100 -8.19 16.18 -0.90
N ARG A 101 -8.93 15.18 -1.37
CA ARG A 101 -9.27 14.00 -0.56
C ARG A 101 -8.10 13.04 -0.52
N LEU A 102 -7.77 12.58 0.67
CA LEU A 102 -6.84 11.50 0.88
C LEU A 102 -7.57 10.18 0.68
N MET A 103 -7.03 9.32 -0.16
CA MET A 103 -7.51 7.98 -0.40
C MET A 103 -6.53 6.98 0.20
N LEU A 104 -7.04 6.01 0.95
CA LEU A 104 -6.31 4.88 1.47
C LEU A 104 -6.93 3.60 0.90
N PHE A 105 -6.16 2.88 0.10
CA PHE A 105 -6.53 1.59 -0.45
C PHE A 105 -5.61 0.50 0.13
N SER A 106 -6.13 -0.25 1.09
CA SER A 106 -5.41 -1.36 1.73
C SER A 106 -6.13 -2.68 1.44
N LYS A 107 -5.44 -3.64 0.86
CA LYS A 107 -5.95 -4.99 0.63
C LYS A 107 -4.90 -6.03 1.00
N SER A 108 -5.36 -7.11 1.60
CA SER A 108 -4.57 -8.29 1.94
C SER A 108 -5.25 -9.50 1.33
N VAL A 109 -4.51 -10.23 0.50
CA VAL A 109 -4.99 -11.39 -0.27
C VAL A 109 -4.46 -12.67 0.34
N ASN A 110 -5.33 -13.68 0.39
CA ASN A 110 -5.04 -15.03 0.82
C ASN A 110 -5.59 -16.03 -0.22
N PHE A 111 -5.23 -17.31 -0.10
CA PHE A 111 -5.56 -18.34 -1.07
C PHE A 111 -6.10 -19.59 -0.38
N LYS A 112 -7.18 -20.15 -0.90
CA LYS A 112 -7.76 -21.42 -0.43
C LYS A 112 -8.50 -22.09 -1.59
N ASP A 113 -8.35 -23.40 -1.70
CA ASP A 113 -9.04 -24.25 -2.68
C ASP A 113 -8.92 -23.74 -4.14
N GLY A 114 -7.73 -23.32 -4.55
CA GLY A 114 -7.52 -22.85 -5.92
C GLY A 114 -7.91 -21.39 -6.18
N LYS A 115 -8.45 -20.68 -5.17
CA LYS A 115 -9.03 -19.34 -5.33
C LYS A 115 -8.40 -18.32 -4.39
N GLU A 116 -8.12 -17.15 -4.95
CA GLU A 116 -7.74 -15.97 -4.18
C GLU A 116 -8.98 -15.31 -3.56
N PHE A 117 -8.85 -14.85 -2.32
CA PHE A 117 -9.86 -14.09 -1.59
C PHE A 117 -9.20 -13.02 -0.71
N PHE A 118 -9.97 -12.03 -0.28
CA PHE A 118 -9.47 -11.01 0.64
C PHE A 118 -9.51 -11.51 2.08
N ASN A 119 -8.36 -11.45 2.75
CA ASN A 119 -8.31 -11.48 4.21
C ASN A 119 -8.79 -10.13 4.79
N SER A 120 -8.44 -9.04 4.10
CA SER A 120 -8.96 -7.71 4.40
C SER A 120 -9.01 -6.83 3.15
N PHE A 121 -9.98 -5.94 3.07
CA PHE A 121 -10.12 -4.90 2.06
C PHE A 121 -10.59 -3.62 2.74
N LEU A 122 -9.90 -2.51 2.48
CA LEU A 122 -10.24 -1.18 2.97
C LEU A 122 -10.07 -0.18 1.83
N LEU A 123 -11.17 0.43 1.39
CA LEU A 123 -11.15 1.58 0.48
C LEU A 123 -11.74 2.80 1.20
N LEU A 124 -10.85 3.63 1.72
CA LEU A 124 -11.16 4.76 2.56
C LEU A 124 -10.92 6.08 1.81
N HIS A 125 -11.88 7.00 1.88
CA HIS A 125 -11.68 8.40 1.55
C HIS A 125 -11.70 9.23 2.83
N LEU A 126 -10.86 10.25 2.89
CA LEU A 126 -10.81 11.22 3.97
C LEU A 126 -10.84 12.62 3.36
N GLU A 127 -11.77 13.44 3.82
CA GLU A 127 -11.83 14.87 3.54
C GLU A 127 -10.65 15.59 4.20
N GLU A 128 -10.37 16.83 3.77
CA GLU A 128 -9.18 17.61 4.18
C GLU A 128 -9.07 17.78 5.71
N ASN A 129 -10.20 17.81 6.43
CA ASN A 129 -10.25 17.93 7.89
C ASN A 129 -10.19 16.58 8.64
N GLU A 130 -10.18 15.45 7.93
CA GLU A 130 -10.18 14.09 8.50
C GLU A 130 -8.77 13.46 8.55
N TYR A 131 -7.76 14.13 8.03
CA TYR A 131 -6.36 13.69 8.09
C TYR A 131 -5.43 14.86 8.39
N GLU A 132 -4.24 14.55 8.88
CA GLU A 132 -3.17 15.50 9.09
C GLU A 132 -1.96 15.09 8.26
N MET A 133 -1.38 16.05 7.53
CA MET A 133 -0.16 15.86 6.77
C MET A 133 0.92 16.85 7.23
N LYS A 134 2.01 16.31 7.80
CA LYS A 134 3.17 17.10 8.23
C LYS A 134 4.32 16.87 7.26
N ILE A 135 4.99 17.94 6.85
CA ILE A 135 6.20 17.88 6.02
C ILE A 135 7.29 18.65 6.76
N ASP A 136 8.45 18.03 6.92
CA ASP A 136 9.65 18.60 7.53
C ASP A 136 10.88 18.21 6.69
N GLY A 137 11.37 19.15 5.89
CA GLY A 137 12.40 18.89 4.88
C GLY A 137 11.98 17.80 3.90
N GLU A 138 12.81 16.76 3.75
CA GLU A 138 12.53 15.57 2.92
C GLU A 138 11.72 14.48 3.65
N SER A 139 11.36 14.70 4.92
CA SER A 139 10.53 13.78 5.70
C SER A 139 9.07 14.26 5.71
N PHE A 140 8.12 13.33 5.77
CA PHE A 140 6.72 13.69 5.96
C PHE A 140 5.95 12.59 6.67
N SER A 141 4.80 12.92 7.25
CA SER A 141 3.87 11.97 7.81
C SER A 141 2.44 12.26 7.40
N ILE A 142 1.63 11.20 7.27
CA ILE A 142 0.20 11.29 7.04
C ILE A 142 -0.49 10.44 8.10
N SER A 143 -1.33 11.07 8.90
CA SER A 143 -2.04 10.42 10.01
C SER A 143 -3.52 10.73 9.98
N ALA A 144 -4.32 9.77 10.43
CA ALA A 144 -5.74 9.97 10.68
C ALA A 144 -6.17 9.15 11.89
N SER A 145 -7.14 9.67 12.63
CA SER A 145 -7.84 8.99 13.72
C SER A 145 -9.29 9.43 13.69
N VAL A 146 -10.13 8.66 12.98
CA VAL A 146 -11.50 9.07 12.65
C VAL A 146 -12.51 7.94 12.86
N SER A 147 -13.76 8.32 13.07
CA SER A 147 -14.90 7.41 12.95
C SER A 147 -15.66 7.72 11.67
N LYS A 148 -15.86 6.73 10.80
CA LYS A 148 -16.48 6.94 9.49
C LYS A 148 -17.58 5.90 9.23
N GLN A 149 -18.66 6.32 8.57
CA GLN A 149 -19.65 5.40 8.03
C GLN A 149 -19.03 4.62 6.86
N MET A 150 -19.09 3.29 6.93
CA MET A 150 -18.51 2.41 5.94
C MET A 150 -19.47 1.27 5.60
N LYS A 151 -19.53 0.92 4.32
CA LYS A 151 -20.25 -0.26 3.87
C LYS A 151 -19.37 -1.49 4.04
N ASN A 152 -19.87 -2.50 4.74
CA ASN A 152 -19.33 -3.84 4.74
C ASN A 152 -19.63 -4.50 3.39
N LEU A 153 -18.59 -4.81 2.62
CA LEU A 153 -18.73 -5.35 1.27
C LEU A 153 -19.18 -6.82 1.23
N ILE A 154 -19.15 -7.51 2.37
CA ILE A 154 -19.62 -8.88 2.51
C ILE A 154 -21.10 -8.91 2.88
N SER A 155 -21.49 -8.22 3.96
CA SER A 155 -22.88 -8.23 4.46
C SER A 155 -23.78 -7.19 3.79
N GLY A 156 -23.20 -6.15 3.19
CA GLY A 156 -23.92 -5.01 2.66
C GLY A 156 -24.36 -3.97 3.70
N ALA A 157 -24.17 -4.26 4.99
CA ALA A 157 -24.54 -3.36 6.09
C ALA A 157 -23.67 -2.10 6.09
N VAL A 158 -24.24 -0.98 6.54
CA VAL A 158 -23.50 0.25 6.82
C VAL A 158 -23.21 0.30 8.31
N GLU A 159 -21.94 0.44 8.66
CA GLU A 159 -21.42 0.38 10.02
C GLU A 159 -20.53 1.61 10.28
N THR A 160 -20.56 2.12 11.52
CA THR A 160 -19.56 3.10 11.96
C THR A 160 -18.27 2.37 12.30
N LYS A 161 -17.16 2.77 11.71
CA LYS A 161 -15.84 2.16 11.94
C LYS A 161 -14.85 3.18 12.48
N ALA A 162 -14.04 2.78 13.46
CA ALA A 162 -12.94 3.58 13.96
C ALA A 162 -11.65 3.20 13.20
N ILE A 163 -11.06 4.17 12.49
CA ILE A 163 -9.84 3.97 11.70
C ILE A 163 -8.71 4.83 12.26
N ARG A 164 -7.56 4.20 12.49
CA ARG A 164 -6.34 4.89 12.92
C ARG A 164 -5.14 4.45 12.10
N PHE A 165 -4.35 5.40 11.63
CA PHE A 165 -3.04 5.13 11.05
C PHE A 165 -2.10 6.32 11.23
N ASN A 166 -0.81 6.05 11.19
CA ASN A 166 0.24 7.04 11.08
C ASN A 166 1.32 6.48 10.15
N PHE A 167 1.38 7.03 8.94
CA PHE A 167 2.36 6.64 7.94
C PHE A 167 3.47 7.68 7.89
N VAL A 168 4.72 7.22 7.91
CA VAL A 168 5.92 8.05 7.95
C VAL A 168 6.76 7.81 6.70
N HIS A 169 7.24 8.90 6.13
CA HIS A 169 8.29 8.93 5.13
C HIS A 169 9.57 9.46 5.74
N SER A 170 10.63 8.67 5.68
CA SER A 170 12.01 9.14 5.84
C SER A 170 12.70 9.21 4.49
N PRO A 171 13.61 10.17 4.26
CA PRO A 171 14.36 10.27 3.02
C PRO A 171 15.13 8.98 2.76
N VAL A 172 14.96 8.44 1.55
CA VAL A 172 15.55 7.14 1.17
C VAL A 172 16.97 7.27 0.61
N LYS A 173 17.38 8.49 0.23
CA LYS A 173 18.72 8.77 -0.29
C LYS A 173 19.78 8.39 0.75
N GLY A 174 20.74 7.54 0.35
CA GLY A 174 21.76 7.01 1.27
C GLY A 174 21.24 5.97 2.29
N ARG A 175 19.97 5.57 2.19
CA ARG A 175 19.33 4.48 2.96
C ARG A 175 18.93 3.29 2.09
N ILE A 176 19.28 3.34 0.81
CA ILE A 176 19.17 2.25 -0.15
C ILE A 176 20.46 1.42 -0.07
N VAL A 177 20.33 0.14 0.25
CA VAL A 177 21.45 -0.80 0.37
C VAL A 177 21.28 -1.89 -0.69
N THR A 178 22.31 -2.12 -1.51
CA THR A 178 22.26 -3.12 -2.58
C THR A 178 22.15 -4.54 -2.03
N LYS A 179 21.59 -5.46 -2.81
CA LYS A 179 21.45 -6.87 -2.43
C LYS A 179 22.73 -7.48 -1.86
N GLU A 180 23.89 -7.22 -2.48
CA GLU A 180 25.19 -7.77 -2.05
C GLU A 180 25.59 -7.27 -0.66
N ARG A 181 25.38 -5.98 -0.39
CA ARG A 181 25.68 -5.35 0.90
C ARG A 181 24.65 -5.72 1.97
N VAL A 182 23.38 -5.89 1.59
CA VAL A 182 22.33 -6.29 2.51
C VAL A 182 22.54 -7.72 3.00
N LEU A 183 22.81 -8.67 2.10
CA LEU A 183 23.02 -10.08 2.47
C LEU A 183 24.21 -10.29 3.41
N THR A 184 25.16 -9.35 3.43
CA THR A 184 26.37 -9.41 4.24
C THR A 184 26.30 -8.59 5.54
N SER A 185 25.28 -7.74 5.73
CA SER A 185 25.20 -6.86 6.91
C SER A 185 24.71 -7.57 8.18
N SER A 186 25.20 -7.10 9.33
CA SER A 186 24.83 -7.62 10.64
C SER A 186 23.37 -7.33 11.02
N GLU A 187 22.87 -6.18 10.56
CA GLU A 187 21.51 -5.69 10.72
C GLU A 187 20.53 -6.57 9.95
N PHE A 188 20.88 -6.93 8.70
CA PHE A 188 20.08 -7.86 7.92
C PHE A 188 20.05 -9.24 8.54
N LYS A 189 21.20 -9.79 8.98
CA LYS A 189 21.20 -11.05 9.73
C LYS A 189 20.32 -10.96 10.96
N THR A 190 20.41 -9.90 11.75
CA THR A 190 19.63 -9.75 12.99
C THR A 190 18.12 -9.69 12.74
N ILE A 191 17.69 -8.98 11.70
CA ILE A 191 16.27 -8.83 11.36
C ILE A 191 15.74 -10.10 10.71
N TYR A 192 16.45 -10.67 9.73
CA TYR A 192 15.92 -11.76 8.89
C TYR A 192 16.24 -13.17 9.40
N SER A 193 17.25 -13.36 10.26
CA SER A 193 17.57 -14.69 10.84
C SER A 193 16.56 -15.19 11.87
N LYS A 194 15.81 -14.27 12.50
CA LYS A 194 14.79 -14.60 13.52
C LYS A 194 13.51 -15.21 12.95
N TYR A 195 13.35 -15.22 11.62
CA TYR A 195 12.17 -15.72 10.96
C TYR A 195 12.46 -17.13 10.42
N ALA A 196 11.73 -18.14 10.95
CA ALA A 196 11.94 -19.57 10.76
C ALA A 196 11.98 -20.05 9.29
N GLY A 197 13.14 -19.99 8.62
CA GLY A 197 13.38 -20.54 7.27
C GLY A 197 14.63 -20.03 6.54
N GLY A 198 15.59 -19.42 7.24
CA GLY A 198 16.89 -19.02 6.69
C GLY A 198 16.90 -17.64 6.03
N ALA A 199 18.09 -17.02 6.00
CA ALA A 199 18.35 -15.68 5.47
C ALA A 199 18.13 -15.54 3.94
N GLN A 200 17.95 -16.66 3.22
CA GLN A 200 17.84 -16.68 1.76
C GLN A 200 16.44 -16.42 1.18
N MET A 201 15.38 -16.33 1.99
CA MET A 201 14.02 -16.37 1.44
C MET A 201 12.98 -15.40 2.06
N ARG A 202 13.40 -14.26 2.62
CA ARG A 202 12.47 -13.41 3.42
C ARG A 202 12.53 -11.91 3.19
N SER A 203 13.14 -11.44 2.11
CA SER A 203 13.26 -10.01 1.82
C SER A 203 12.41 -9.59 0.62
N ALA A 204 11.13 -9.32 0.88
CA ALA A 204 10.16 -8.95 -0.16
C ALA A 204 10.55 -7.68 -0.95
N SER A 205 11.30 -6.74 -0.34
CA SER A 205 11.80 -5.55 -1.03
C SER A 205 13.03 -5.83 -1.90
N ILE A 206 13.95 -6.68 -1.44
CA ILE A 206 15.21 -7.00 -2.14
C ILE A 206 14.93 -7.77 -3.42
N ASP A 207 13.97 -8.69 -3.39
CA ASP A 207 13.68 -9.55 -4.54
C ASP A 207 13.08 -8.79 -5.72
N LEU A 208 12.32 -7.73 -5.46
CA LEU A 208 11.67 -6.93 -6.51
C LEU A 208 12.57 -5.86 -7.11
N GLU A 209 13.45 -5.25 -6.29
CA GLU A 209 14.15 -4.02 -6.66
C GLU A 209 15.69 -4.18 -6.65
N GLY A 210 16.22 -5.32 -6.18
CA GLY A 210 17.66 -5.57 -6.08
C GLY A 210 18.34 -4.80 -4.94
N TYR A 211 17.55 -4.15 -4.08
CA TYR A 211 18.01 -3.40 -2.92
C TYR A 211 16.98 -3.40 -1.80
N ALA A 212 17.41 -3.06 -0.57
CA ALA A 212 16.53 -2.78 0.56
C ALA A 212 16.58 -1.30 0.91
N ILE A 213 15.42 -0.73 1.30
CA ILE A 213 15.34 0.58 1.95
C ILE A 213 15.24 0.35 3.45
N THR A 214 16.15 0.98 4.21
CA THR A 214 16.36 0.70 5.64
C THR A 214 15.55 1.60 6.57
N VAL A 215 14.64 2.40 6.03
CA VAL A 215 13.78 3.34 6.76
C VAL A 215 12.32 3.18 6.33
N PRO A 216 11.34 3.54 7.19
CA PRO A 216 9.95 3.65 6.76
C PRO A 216 9.83 4.70 5.67
N HIS A 217 9.12 4.38 4.60
CA HIS A 217 9.00 5.25 3.44
C HIS A 217 7.68 5.00 2.73
N PHE A 218 7.34 5.94 1.86
CA PHE A 218 6.35 5.72 0.81
C PHE A 218 7.10 5.33 -0.45
N ALA A 219 6.65 4.28 -1.13
CA ALA A 219 7.22 3.81 -2.39
C ALA A 219 6.21 3.92 -3.53
N PRO A 220 6.59 4.31 -4.76
CA PRO A 220 5.70 4.18 -5.91
C PRO A 220 5.25 2.72 -6.06
N HIS A 221 3.97 2.50 -6.33
CA HIS A 221 3.44 1.16 -6.53
C HIS A 221 4.17 0.46 -7.69
N PRO A 222 4.38 -0.88 -7.67
CA PRO A 222 5.12 -1.59 -8.71
C PRO A 222 4.68 -1.31 -10.15
N TYR A 223 3.39 -1.08 -10.40
CA TYR A 223 2.90 -0.67 -11.73
C TYR A 223 3.44 0.68 -12.20
N MET A 224 3.65 1.63 -11.29
CA MET A 224 4.27 2.91 -11.61
C MET A 224 5.78 2.74 -11.86
N LEU A 225 6.45 1.88 -11.08
CA LEU A 225 7.87 1.58 -11.27
C LEU A 225 8.13 0.89 -12.62
N GLN A 226 7.26 -0.03 -13.05
CA GLN A 226 7.34 -0.65 -14.38
C GLN A 226 7.25 0.38 -15.52
N LEU A 227 6.57 1.51 -15.26
CA LEU A 227 6.35 2.58 -16.22
C LEU A 227 7.11 3.87 -15.85
N LYS A 228 8.22 3.77 -15.09
CA LYS A 228 8.98 4.91 -14.55
C LYS A 228 9.26 6.03 -15.56
N GLU A 229 9.64 5.67 -16.78
CA GLU A 229 9.97 6.60 -17.87
C GLU A 229 8.74 7.39 -18.32
N ALA A 230 7.58 6.74 -18.39
CA ALA A 230 6.32 7.40 -18.71
C ALA A 230 5.88 8.37 -17.60
N PHE A 231 6.31 8.13 -16.36
CA PHE A 231 6.12 9.04 -15.22
C PHE A 231 7.22 10.12 -15.12
N GLY A 232 8.19 10.14 -16.04
CA GLY A 232 9.23 11.17 -16.12
C GLY A 232 10.48 10.91 -15.30
N TYR A 233 10.71 9.67 -14.86
CA TYR A 233 11.88 9.28 -14.04
C TYR A 233 12.85 8.41 -14.84
N GLN A 234 14.15 8.66 -14.66
CA GLN A 234 15.24 7.96 -15.34
C GLN A 234 15.46 6.56 -14.76
N SER A 235 15.14 6.36 -13.48
CA SER A 235 15.32 5.08 -12.79
C SER A 235 14.29 4.87 -11.68
N ASN A 236 14.10 3.60 -11.27
CA ASN A 236 13.26 3.26 -10.12
C ASN A 236 13.78 3.97 -8.86
N ARG A 237 15.11 4.05 -8.73
CA ARG A 237 15.77 4.72 -7.61
C ARG A 237 15.43 6.21 -7.57
N GLU A 238 15.52 6.91 -8.71
CA GLU A 238 15.13 8.33 -8.76
C GLU A 238 13.66 8.50 -8.36
N PHE A 239 12.78 7.63 -8.84
CA PHE A 239 11.36 7.70 -8.50
C PHE A 239 11.11 7.52 -7.00
N GLN A 240 11.80 6.55 -6.37
CA GLN A 240 11.76 6.34 -4.92
C GLN A 240 12.30 7.55 -4.14
N GLU A 241 13.41 8.14 -4.58
CA GLU A 241 14.05 9.31 -3.95
C GLU A 241 13.17 10.58 -4.06
N ARG A 242 12.29 10.66 -5.06
CA ARG A 242 11.46 11.85 -5.35
C ARG A 242 10.00 11.73 -4.98
N VAL A 243 9.63 10.74 -4.16
CA VAL A 243 8.24 10.54 -3.71
C VAL A 243 7.65 11.78 -3.04
N ILE A 244 8.46 12.54 -2.29
CA ILE A 244 8.01 13.77 -1.63
C ILE A 244 7.43 14.81 -2.61
N ASP A 245 7.91 14.87 -3.86
CA ASP A 245 7.45 15.84 -4.85
C ASP A 245 5.95 15.68 -5.16
N TYR A 246 5.44 14.46 -5.08
CA TYR A 246 4.01 14.18 -5.21
C TYR A 246 3.24 14.74 -4.01
N PHE A 247 3.66 14.36 -2.82
CA PHE A 247 2.99 14.67 -1.56
C PHE A 247 3.01 16.19 -1.26
N ALA A 248 4.11 16.88 -1.52
CA ALA A 248 4.23 18.32 -1.37
C ALA A 248 3.25 19.09 -2.28
N LYS A 249 2.94 18.58 -3.48
CA LYS A 249 1.96 19.19 -4.40
C LYS A 249 0.51 19.05 -3.94
N HIS A 250 0.23 18.15 -3.00
CA HIS A 250 -1.13 17.88 -2.49
C HIS A 250 -1.37 18.43 -1.09
N LYS A 251 -0.34 18.99 -0.42
CA LYS A 251 -0.48 19.65 0.88
C LYS A 251 -1.15 21.04 0.79
N ASN A 252 -1.11 21.68 -0.38
CA ASN A 252 -1.55 23.06 -0.60
C ASN A 252 -2.98 23.14 -1.16
#